data_AF-A0A2M9T493-F1
#
_entry.id   AF-A0A2M9T493-F1
#
_cell.length_a   1.000
_cell.length_b   1.000
_cell.length_c   1.000
_cell.angle_alpha   90.00
_cell.angle_beta   90.00
_cell.angle_gamma   90.00
#
_symmetry.space_group_name_H-M   'P 1'
#
loop_
_entity.id
_entity.type
_entity.pdbx_description
1 polymer ?
#
loop_
_entity_poly.entity_id
_entity_poly.type
_entity_poly.pdbx_seq_one_letter_code
_entity_poly.pdbx_strand_id
1 'polypeptide(L)' 'MAENKQSLEVAGRQYDPSDYKSAAALGAGLAETHEQVSDVYAEGTIEAAVEQENAPDISLSPPE' A
#
# COMPACT_ATOMS: atom_id res chain seq x y z
N MET A 1 10.88 -27.56 13.88
CA MET A 1 10.83 -27.37 12.41
C MET A 1 9.60 -26.55 11.98
N ALA A 2 9.19 -25.53 12.75
CA ALA A 2 8.02 -24.71 12.41
C ALA A 2 8.42 -23.37 11.74
N GLU A 3 9.60 -22.83 12.05
CA GLU A 3 10.07 -21.53 11.54
C GLU A 3 10.21 -21.47 10.01
N ASN A 4 10.54 -22.60 9.36
CA ASN A 4 10.77 -22.61 7.92
C ASN A 4 9.48 -22.48 7.08
N LYS A 5 8.33 -22.91 7.59
CA LYS A 5 7.06 -22.87 6.84
C LYS A 5 6.57 -21.45 6.59
N GLN A 6 6.68 -20.57 7.57
CA GLN A 6 6.28 -19.16 7.44
C GLN A 6 7.19 -18.40 6.47
N SER A 7 8.51 -18.65 6.49
CA SER A 7 9.43 -18.08 5.50
C SER A 7 9.10 -18.52 4.08
N LEU A 8 8.61 -19.75 3.89
CA LEU A 8 8.18 -20.26 2.59
C LEU A 8 6.86 -19.64 2.10
N GLU A 9 5.99 -19.14 2.99
CA GLU A 9 4.75 -18.45 2.58
C GLU A 9 5.02 -17.09 1.95
N VAL A 10 6.13 -16.44 2.33
CA VAL A 10 6.58 -15.15 1.77
C VAL A 10 7.44 -15.37 0.54
N ALA A 11 8.35 -16.34 0.58
CA ALA A 11 9.29 -16.59 -0.50
C ALA A 11 8.56 -16.97 -1.80
N GLY A 12 8.70 -16.14 -2.84
CA GLY A 12 8.16 -16.40 -4.17
C GLY A 12 6.67 -16.10 -4.34
N ARG A 13 5.98 -15.59 -3.31
CA ARG A 13 4.61 -15.12 -3.45
C ARG A 13 4.59 -13.87 -4.33
N GLN A 14 3.66 -13.84 -5.28
CA GLN A 14 3.44 -12.73 -6.19
C GLN A 14 2.00 -12.24 -6.05
N TYR A 15 1.75 -11.04 -6.56
CA TYR A 15 0.40 -10.51 -6.68
C TYR A 15 -0.49 -11.47 -7.50
N ASP A 16 -1.69 -11.71 -7.00
CA ASP A 16 -2.76 -12.41 -7.71
C ASP A 16 -4.05 -11.56 -7.57
N PRO A 17 -4.75 -11.21 -8.67
CA PRO A 17 -5.96 -10.40 -8.59
C PRO A 17 -7.08 -11.00 -7.73
N SER A 18 -7.12 -12.34 -7.61
CA SER A 18 -8.11 -13.03 -6.78
C SER A 18 -7.84 -12.86 -5.28
N ASP A 19 -6.62 -12.50 -4.88
CA ASP A 19 -6.22 -12.31 -3.48
C ASP A 19 -6.84 -11.04 -2.84
N TYR A 20 -7.53 -10.18 -3.61
CA TYR A 20 -8.37 -9.11 -3.06
C TYR A 20 -9.43 -9.63 -2.08
N LYS A 21 -9.90 -10.87 -2.28
CA LYS A 21 -10.87 -11.55 -1.39
C LYS A 21 -10.20 -12.51 -0.41
N SER A 22 -8.88 -12.51 -0.35
CA SER A 22 -8.12 -13.46 0.48
C SER A 22 -8.38 -13.19 1.95
N ALA A 23 -8.59 -14.26 2.73
CA ALA A 23 -8.58 -14.17 4.19
C ALA A 23 -7.15 -14.15 4.77
N ALA A 24 -6.14 -14.41 3.93
CA ALA A 24 -4.74 -14.41 4.34
C ALA A 24 -4.13 -13.00 4.22
N ALA A 25 -3.61 -12.48 5.33
CA ALA A 25 -3.08 -11.12 5.41
C ALA A 25 -2.01 -10.80 4.35
N LEU A 26 -1.12 -11.75 4.06
CA LEU A 26 -0.06 -11.55 3.08
C LEU A 26 -0.61 -11.37 1.65
N GLY A 27 -1.60 -12.18 1.26
CA GLY A 27 -2.24 -12.09 -0.06
C GLY A 27 -3.06 -10.81 -0.19
N ALA A 28 -3.91 -10.55 0.81
CA ALA A 28 -4.74 -9.35 0.85
C ALA A 28 -3.88 -8.07 0.80
N GLY A 29 -2.78 -8.00 1.57
CA GLY A 29 -1.87 -6.85 1.55
C GLY A 29 -1.15 -6.66 0.22
N LEU A 30 -0.73 -7.74 -0.44
CA LEU A 30 -0.16 -7.67 -1.79
C LEU A 30 -1.17 -7.15 -2.82
N ALA A 31 -2.43 -7.58 -2.72
CA ALA A 31 -3.50 -7.09 -3.59
C ALA A 31 -3.83 -5.61 -3.35
N GLU A 32 -4.00 -5.21 -2.09
CA GLU A 32 -4.32 -3.84 -1.70
C GLU A 32 -3.24 -2.84 -2.14
N THR A 33 -1.96 -3.18 -1.96
CA THR A 33 -0.85 -2.30 -2.39
C THR A 33 -0.72 -2.24 -3.90
N HIS A 34 -1.10 -3.30 -4.63
CA HIS A 34 -1.15 -3.27 -6.09
C HIS A 34 -2.27 -2.34 -6.59
N GLU A 35 -3.45 -2.39 -5.97
CA GLU A 35 -4.55 -1.46 -6.29
C GLU A 35 -4.17 -0.02 -5.98
N GLN A 36 -3.61 0.27 -4.80
CA GLN A 36 -3.14 1.62 -4.46
C GLN A 36 -2.15 2.19 -5.49
N VAL A 37 -1.20 1.37 -5.98
CA VAL A 37 -0.25 1.81 -7.02
C VAL A 37 -0.96 2.04 -8.35
N SER A 38 -1.90 1.18 -8.72
CA SER A 38 -2.71 1.31 -9.94
C SER A 38 -3.58 2.56 -9.91
N ASP A 39 -4.24 2.82 -8.79
CA ASP A 39 -5.10 3.98 -8.58
C ASP A 39 -4.27 5.27 -8.65
N VAL A 40 -3.11 5.32 -8.01
CA VAL A 40 -2.19 6.47 -8.12
C VAL A 40 -1.74 6.68 -9.56
N TYR A 41 -1.47 5.61 -10.32
CA TYR A 41 -1.09 5.73 -11.72
C TYR A 41 -2.24 6.24 -12.60
N ALA A 42 -3.46 5.80 -12.35
CA ALA A 42 -4.64 6.14 -13.16
C ALA A 42 -5.28 7.48 -12.78
N GLU A 43 -5.40 7.75 -11.49
CA GLU A 43 -6.16 8.88 -10.91
C GLU A 43 -5.26 9.95 -10.29
N GLY A 44 -3.98 9.64 -10.05
CA GLY A 44 -3.05 10.52 -9.34
C GLY A 44 -3.16 10.41 -7.82
N THR A 45 -2.44 11.26 -7.10
CA THR A 45 -2.46 11.31 -5.62
C THR A 45 -3.34 12.47 -5.15
N ILE A 46 -4.16 12.26 -4.12
CA ILE A 46 -4.78 13.37 -3.38
C ILE A 46 -3.74 13.89 -2.38
N GLU A 47 -3.19 15.08 -2.66
CA GLU A 47 -2.38 15.78 -1.67
C GLU A 47 -3.30 16.35 -0.58
N ALA A 48 -3.10 15.92 0.67
CA ALA A 48 -3.82 16.47 1.80
C ALA A 48 -3.34 17.91 2.06
N ALA A 49 -4.05 18.91 1.52
CA ALA A 49 -3.91 20.28 1.97
C ALA A 49 -4.53 20.38 3.37
N VAL A 50 -3.69 20.43 4.41
CA VAL A 50 -4.15 20.79 5.75
C VAL A 50 -4.45 22.29 5.72
N GLU A 51 -5.71 22.68 5.52
CA GLU A 51 -6.13 24.06 5.82
C GLU A 51 -6.05 24.24 7.34
N GLN A 52 -4.91 24.72 7.81
CA GLN A 52 -4.69 25.03 9.21
C GLN A 52 -5.08 26.49 9.44
N GLU A 53 -6.28 26.73 10.01
CA GLU A 53 -6.90 28.06 10.14
C GLU A 53 -6.02 29.13 10.83
N ASN A 54 -4.90 28.78 11.48
CA ASN A 54 -3.95 29.74 12.07
C ASN A 54 -2.52 29.18 12.28
N ALA A 55 -2.03 28.26 11.45
CA ALA A 55 -0.63 27.78 11.58
C ALA A 55 0.24 28.26 10.42
N PRO A 56 1.56 28.42 10.64
CA PRO A 56 2.49 28.71 9.56
C PRO A 56 2.38 27.62 8.50
N ASP A 57 2.23 28.05 7.25
CA ASP A 57 2.12 27.19 6.07
C ASP A 57 3.27 26.19 6.03
N ILE A 58 2.97 24.95 6.43
CA ILE A 58 3.88 23.82 6.29
C ILE A 58 3.61 23.21 4.92
N SER A 59 4.36 23.62 3.91
CA SER A 59 4.36 22.92 2.63
C SER A 59 4.78 21.46 2.87
N LEU A 60 3.84 20.53 2.74
CA LEU A 60 4.07 19.08 2.84
C LEU A 60 4.59 18.47 1.53
N SER A 61 5.06 19.30 0.60
CA SER A 61 5.63 18.85 -0.66
C SER A 61 6.80 17.89 -0.39
N PRO A 62 6.78 16.67 -0.97
CA PRO A 62 7.94 15.81 -0.90
C PRO A 62 9.13 16.50 -1.61
N PRO A 63 10.36 16.45 -1.06
CA PRO A 63 11.52 16.98 -1.76
C PRO A 63 11.76 16.22 -3.07
N GLU A 64 12.10 16.97 -4.13
CA GLU A 64 12.47 16.46 -5.47
C GLU A 64 13.65 15.48 -5.47
#